data_AF-A0A8J2ARB0-F1
#
_entry.id   AF-A0A8J2ARB0-F1
#
_cell.length_a   1.000
_cell.length_b   1.000
_cell.length_c   1.000
_cell.angle_alpha   90.00
_cell.angle_beta   90.00
_cell.angle_gamma   90.00
#
_symmetry.space_group_name_H-M   'P 1'
#
loop_
_entity.id
_entity.type
_entity.pdbx_description
1 polymer ?
#
loop_
_entity_poly.entity_id
_entity_poly.type
_entity_poly.pdbx_seq_one_letter_code
_entity_poly.pdbx_strand_id
1 'polypeptide(L)'
;MFEPLRKITLLGVQTFVAVNALQAGFQMAVVLLRGAAQRHEMVNEFLEKQESLIEGLEYMIFGAGLIASMGALYNIVAFEKHMGHWLNLFQPKWKFWSAKVLVSLSHFQLLILSILVRCGVLSEQQKKLLFAILVTLECLPIAVINLKAWDAKSHWAREPEWSRPSIVVDAKGSGGTSKH
;
A
#
# COMPACT_ATOMS: atom_id res chain seq x y z
N MET A 1 -13.94 8.26 -19.55
CA MET A 1 -12.50 8.62 -19.41
C MET A 1 -11.87 8.10 -18.11
N PHE A 2 -12.62 7.93 -17.02
CA PHE A 2 -12.10 7.46 -15.71
C PHE A 2 -11.76 5.95 -15.65
N GLU A 3 -12.43 5.11 -16.44
CA GLU A 3 -12.24 3.65 -16.43
C GLU A 3 -10.79 3.18 -16.67
N PRO A 4 -10.06 3.64 -17.70
CA PRO A 4 -8.69 3.18 -17.92
C PRO A 4 -7.77 3.58 -16.76
N LEU A 5 -7.91 4.79 -16.21
CA LEU A 5 -7.10 5.26 -15.09
C LEU A 5 -7.39 4.45 -13.82
N ARG A 6 -8.68 4.19 -13.55
CA ARG A 6 -9.12 3.34 -12.44
C ARG A 6 -8.54 1.93 -12.55
N LYS A 7 -8.59 1.33 -13.75
CA LYS A 7 -8.05 -0.02 -14.00
C LYS A 7 -6.54 -0.07 -13.75
N ILE A 8 -5.77 0.92 -14.20
CA ILE A 8 -4.31 0.97 -14.00
C ILE A 8 -3.96 1.12 -12.51
N THR A 9 -4.63 2.02 -11.79
CA THR A 9 -4.38 2.19 -10.35
C THR A 9 -4.77 0.94 -9.57
N LEU A 10 -5.93 0.34 -9.89
CA LEU A 10 -6.40 -0.89 -9.23
C LEU A 10 -5.42 -2.05 -9.49
N LEU A 11 -4.93 -2.20 -10.72
CA LEU A 11 -3.94 -3.21 -11.06
C LEU A 11 -2.66 -3.03 -10.24
N GLY A 12 -2.17 -1.79 -10.09
CA GLY A 12 -0.99 -1.51 -9.26
C GLY A 12 -1.20 -1.91 -7.79
N VAL A 13 -2.35 -1.56 -7.21
CA VAL A 13 -2.69 -1.92 -5.82
C VAL A 13 -2.85 -3.43 -5.66
N GLN A 14 -3.52 -4.10 -6.59
CA GLN A 14 -3.70 -5.56 -6.57
C GLN A 14 -2.37 -6.29 -6.65
N THR A 15 -1.48 -5.88 -7.56
CA THR A 15 -0.13 -6.45 -7.67
C THR A 15 0.67 -6.24 -6.39
N PHE A 16 0.62 -5.05 -5.80
CA PHE A 16 1.28 -4.78 -4.52
C PHE A 16 0.75 -5.67 -3.39
N VAL A 17 -0.57 -5.82 -3.27
CA VAL A 17 -1.19 -6.68 -2.25
C VAL A 17 -0.81 -8.15 -2.48
N ALA A 18 -0.84 -8.63 -3.71
CA ALA A 18 -0.47 -10.00 -4.05
C ALA A 18 1.00 -10.30 -3.71
N VAL A 19 1.92 -9.41 -4.05
CA VAL A 19 3.35 -9.56 -3.73
C VAL A 19 3.58 -9.56 -2.22
N ASN A 20 2.94 -8.65 -1.47
CA ASN A 20 3.05 -8.65 -0.01
C ASN A 20 2.45 -9.90 0.63
N ALA A 21 1.33 -10.40 0.12
CA ALA A 21 0.72 -11.64 0.61
C ALA A 21 1.63 -12.85 0.37
N LEU A 22 2.24 -12.95 -0.82
CA LEU A 22 3.22 -13.98 -1.14
C LEU A 22 4.47 -13.88 -0.24
N GLN A 23 4.97 -12.66 -0.02
CA GLN A 23 6.11 -12.41 0.87
C GLN A 23 5.80 -12.83 2.31
N ALA A 24 4.63 -12.45 2.84
CA ALA A 24 4.21 -12.82 4.18
C ALA A 24 4.03 -14.34 4.32
N GLY A 25 3.40 -14.99 3.33
CA GLY A 25 3.23 -16.44 3.29
C GLY A 25 4.56 -17.18 3.26
N PHE A 26 5.52 -16.72 2.45
CA PHE A 26 6.87 -17.27 2.38
C PHE A 26 7.61 -17.12 3.71
N GLN A 27 7.61 -15.93 4.31
CA GLN A 27 8.24 -15.68 5.61
C GLN A 27 7.64 -16.55 6.72
N MET A 28 6.31 -16.69 6.73
CA MET A 28 5.62 -17.58 7.68
C MET A 28 6.03 -19.04 7.49
N ALA A 29 6.12 -19.51 6.24
CA ALA A 29 6.57 -20.87 5.94
C ALA A 29 8.01 -21.11 6.42
N VAL A 30 8.93 -20.16 6.20
CA VAL A 30 10.31 -20.25 6.70
C VAL A 30 10.36 -20.32 8.22
N VAL A 31 9.58 -19.49 8.92
CA VAL A 31 9.51 -19.52 10.39
C VAL A 31 8.98 -20.87 10.90
N LEU A 32 7.93 -21.42 10.27
CA LEU A 32 7.38 -22.72 10.63
C LEU A 32 8.38 -23.85 10.37
N LEU A 33 9.09 -23.82 9.24
CA LEU A 33 10.13 -24.81 8.91
C LEU A 33 11.28 -24.76 9.93
N ARG A 34 11.78 -23.56 10.27
CA ARG A 34 12.83 -23.40 11.30
C ARG A 34 12.36 -23.89 12.67
N GLY A 35 11.11 -23.61 13.04
CA GLY A 35 10.51 -24.13 14.26
C GLY A 35 10.37 -25.65 14.28
N ALA A 36 10.09 -26.27 13.13
CA ALA A 36 10.03 -27.73 12.98
C ALA A 36 11.43 -28.38 13.00
N ALA A 37 12.43 -27.76 12.38
CA ALA A 37 13.82 -28.22 12.41
C ALA A 37 14.39 -28.28 13.83
N GLN A 38 14.03 -27.32 14.69
CA GLN A 38 14.43 -27.35 16.09
C GLN A 38 13.88 -28.56 16.86
N ARG A 39 12.82 -29.20 16.36
CA ARG A 39 12.21 -30.41 16.96
C ARG A 39 12.69 -31.71 16.31
N HIS A 40 13.10 -31.69 15.05
CA HIS A 40 13.44 -32.89 14.27
C HIS A 40 14.75 -32.71 13.51
N GLU A 41 15.75 -33.54 13.86
CA GLU A 41 17.10 -33.50 13.30
C GLU A 41 17.15 -33.68 11.77
N MET A 42 16.29 -34.54 11.20
CA MET A 42 16.18 -34.73 9.74
C MET A 42 15.73 -33.47 8.99
N VAL A 43 14.88 -32.64 9.61
CA VAL A 43 14.40 -31.39 8.97
C VAL A 43 15.51 -30.34 9.03
N ASN A 44 16.36 -30.37 10.06
CA ASN A 44 17.50 -29.48 10.16
C ASN A 44 18.52 -29.74 9.04
N GLU A 45 18.88 -31.00 8.77
CA GLU A 45 19.80 -31.36 7.68
C GLU A 45 19.25 -30.93 6.30
N PHE A 46 17.94 -31.12 6.08
CA PHE A 46 17.29 -30.65 4.85
C PHE A 46 17.34 -29.12 4.72
N LEU A 47 17.09 -28.38 5.81
CA LEU A 47 17.14 -26.92 5.82
C LEU A 47 18.54 -26.37 5.56
N GLU A 48 19.57 -26.94 6.19
CA GLU A 48 20.97 -26.54 5.95
C GLU A 48 21.35 -26.70 4.48
N LYS A 49 20.91 -27.80 3.85
CA LYS A 49 21.13 -28.01 2.41
C LYS A 49 20.42 -26.99 1.53
N GLN A 50 19.30 -26.44 1.99
CA GLN A 50 18.46 -25.49 1.25
C GLN A 50 18.69 -24.02 1.66
N GLU A 51 19.54 -23.75 2.65
CA GLU A 51 19.68 -22.41 3.24
C GLU A 51 20.08 -21.35 2.21
N SER A 52 21.02 -21.67 1.32
CA SER A 52 21.45 -20.77 0.24
C SER A 52 20.32 -20.42 -0.74
N LEU A 53 19.43 -21.36 -1.02
CA LEU A 53 18.27 -21.14 -1.89
C LEU A 53 17.20 -20.31 -1.18
N ILE A 54 16.98 -20.55 0.11
CA ILE A 54 16.06 -19.75 0.94
C ILE A 54 16.55 -18.30 1.01
N GLU A 55 17.84 -18.08 1.26
CA GLU A 55 18.43 -16.75 1.33
C GLU A 55 18.32 -16.02 -0.03
N GLY A 56 18.63 -16.72 -1.13
CA GLY A 56 18.45 -16.18 -2.48
C GLY A 56 17.00 -15.78 -2.79
N LEU A 57 16.03 -16.62 -2.40
CA LEU A 57 14.60 -16.32 -2.53
C LEU A 57 14.16 -15.16 -1.65
N GLU A 58 14.68 -15.03 -0.42
CA GLU A 58 14.41 -13.89 0.45
C GLU A 58 14.79 -12.57 -0.20
N TYR A 59 16.00 -12.47 -0.78
CA TYR A 59 16.43 -11.27 -1.49
C TYR A 59 15.59 -10.99 -2.75
N MET A 60 15.25 -12.02 -3.52
CA MET A 60 14.41 -11.86 -4.72
C MET A 60 13.00 -11.38 -4.36
N ILE A 61 12.37 -11.98 -3.35
CA ILE A 61 11.04 -11.58 -2.87
C ILE A 61 11.08 -10.16 -2.33
N PHE A 62 12.12 -9.81 -1.56
CA PHE A 62 12.31 -8.44 -1.08
C PHE A 62 12.44 -7.43 -2.23
N GLY A 63 13.26 -7.74 -3.24
CA GLY A 63 13.42 -6.91 -4.43
C GLY A 63 12.11 -6.77 -5.23
N ALA A 64 11.35 -7.85 -5.39
CA ALA A 64 10.04 -7.84 -6.02
C ALA A 64 9.05 -6.96 -5.24
N GLY A 65 9.06 -7.04 -3.91
CA GLY A 65 8.29 -6.18 -3.01
C GLY A 65 8.61 -4.70 -3.20
N LEU A 66 9.91 -4.35 -3.29
CA LEU A 66 10.36 -2.99 -3.55
C LEU A 66 9.88 -2.46 -4.90
N ILE A 67 10.06 -3.24 -5.98
CA ILE A 67 9.63 -2.84 -7.34
C ILE A 67 8.12 -2.69 -7.40
N ALA A 68 7.36 -3.63 -6.83
CA ALA A 68 5.90 -3.56 -6.78
C ALA A 68 5.42 -2.32 -6.02
N SER A 69 6.09 -1.98 -4.91
CA SER A 69 5.80 -0.78 -4.12
C SER A 69 6.06 0.50 -4.89
N MET A 70 7.19 0.58 -5.61
CA MET A 70 7.51 1.73 -6.47
C MET A 70 6.53 1.87 -7.63
N GLY A 71 6.10 0.74 -8.24
CA GLY A 71 5.07 0.72 -9.27
C GLY A 71 3.71 1.20 -8.76
N ALA A 72 3.28 0.74 -7.58
CA ALA A 72 2.04 1.20 -6.95
C ALA A 72 2.10 2.70 -6.61
N LEU A 73 3.24 3.16 -6.07
CA LEU A 73 3.48 4.57 -5.77
C LEU A 73 3.43 5.43 -7.04
N TYR A 74 4.08 4.99 -8.12
CA TYR A 74 4.04 5.65 -9.42
C TYR A 74 2.62 5.75 -9.96
N ASN A 75 1.84 4.68 -9.88
CA ASN A 75 0.44 4.68 -10.33
C ASN A 75 -0.43 5.68 -9.54
N ILE A 76 -0.19 5.81 -8.23
CA ILE A 76 -0.86 6.81 -7.38
C ILE A 76 -0.45 8.24 -7.78
N VAL A 77 0.84 8.49 -8.00
CA VAL A 77 1.35 9.80 -8.43
C VAL A 77 0.82 10.18 -9.81
N ALA A 78 0.81 9.23 -10.75
CA ALA A 78 0.26 9.43 -12.08
C ALA A 78 -1.23 9.73 -12.01
N PHE A 79 -1.99 8.99 -11.20
CA PHE A 79 -3.41 9.25 -10.97
C PHE A 79 -3.65 10.67 -10.44
N GLU A 80 -2.89 11.11 -9.44
CA GLU A 80 -3.00 12.45 -8.88
C GLU A 80 -2.71 13.54 -9.92
N LYS A 81 -1.67 13.38 -10.74
CA LYS A 81 -1.33 14.36 -11.79
C LYS A 81 -2.44 14.53 -12.82
N HIS A 82 -3.07 13.43 -13.24
CA HIS A 82 -4.13 13.47 -14.26
C HIS A 82 -5.48 13.95 -13.70
N MET A 83 -5.74 13.73 -12.41
CA MET A 83 -7.02 14.04 -11.79
C MET A 83 -6.98 15.29 -10.88
N GLY A 84 -5.85 15.98 -10.80
CA GLY A 84 -5.62 17.09 -9.86
C GLY A 84 -6.66 18.20 -9.93
N HIS A 85 -7.19 18.51 -11.13
CA HIS A 85 -8.25 19.51 -11.27
C HIS A 85 -9.56 19.07 -10.61
N TRP A 86 -9.99 17.83 -10.84
CA TRP A 86 -11.23 17.26 -10.29
C TRP A 86 -11.15 16.97 -8.80
N LEU A 87 -9.98 16.57 -8.30
CA LEU A 87 -9.83 16.29 -6.88
C LEU A 87 -9.63 17.55 -6.03
N ASN A 88 -9.41 18.74 -6.59
CA ASN A 88 -9.24 19.94 -5.75
C ASN A 88 -10.39 20.17 -4.74
N LEU A 89 -11.61 19.70 -5.03
CA LEU A 89 -12.74 19.71 -4.08
C LEU A 89 -12.55 18.79 -2.86
N PHE A 90 -11.80 17.70 -2.99
CA PHE A 90 -11.62 16.65 -1.98
C PHE A 90 -10.36 16.83 -1.13
N GLN A 91 -9.59 17.89 -1.34
CA GLN A 91 -8.29 18.13 -0.69
C GLN A 91 -7.36 16.89 -0.69
N PRO A 92 -7.09 16.29 -1.86
CA PRO A 92 -6.39 15.01 -2.03
C PRO A 92 -4.97 15.05 -1.50
N LYS A 93 -4.33 16.22 -1.60
CA LYS A 93 -2.89 16.38 -1.38
C LYS A 93 -2.46 15.76 -0.05
N TRP A 94 -3.15 16.06 1.04
CA TRP A 94 -2.81 15.52 2.36
C TRP A 94 -3.12 14.02 2.51
N LYS A 95 -4.22 13.55 1.92
CA LYS A 95 -4.63 12.13 1.97
C LYS A 95 -3.68 11.23 1.16
N PHE A 96 -3.22 11.69 0.00
CA PHE A 96 -2.27 10.94 -0.81
C PHE A 96 -0.84 11.05 -0.28
N TRP A 97 -0.49 12.17 0.37
CA TRP A 97 0.84 12.33 0.93
C TRP A 97 1.09 11.36 2.10
N SER A 98 0.09 11.09 2.95
CA SER A 98 0.24 10.10 4.04
C SER A 98 0.55 8.69 3.52
N ALA A 99 -0.14 8.25 2.46
CA ALA A 99 0.10 6.96 1.83
C ALA A 99 1.49 6.88 1.16
N LYS A 100 1.91 7.95 0.48
CA LYS A 100 3.23 8.02 -0.16
C LYS A 100 4.36 7.93 0.87
N VAL A 101 4.25 8.71 1.95
CA VAL A 101 5.23 8.76 3.03
C VAL A 101 5.40 7.40 3.71
N LEU A 102 4.29 6.72 4.02
CA LEU A 102 4.32 5.40 4.66
C LEU A 102 5.07 4.35 3.81
N VAL A 103 4.74 4.27 2.51
CA VAL A 103 5.33 3.28 1.61
C VAL A 103 6.80 3.59 1.31
N SER A 104 7.15 4.87 1.15
CA SER A 104 8.55 5.25 0.88
C SER A 104 9.46 5.10 2.09
N LEU A 105 8.99 5.45 3.30
CA LEU A 105 9.82 5.42 4.50
C LEU A 105 10.14 3.99 4.91
N SER A 106 9.16 3.09 4.95
CA SER A 106 9.36 1.68 5.32
C SER A 106 10.44 0.99 4.46
N HIS A 107 10.43 1.22 3.14
CA HIS A 107 11.43 0.66 2.23
C HIS A 107 12.79 1.33 2.36
N PHE A 108 12.83 2.65 2.56
CA PHE A 108 14.09 3.38 2.73
C PHE A 108 14.79 3.03 4.05
N GLN A 109 14.03 2.85 5.12
CA GLN A 109 14.53 2.34 6.40
C GLN A 109 15.12 0.94 6.24
N LEU A 110 14.41 0.02 5.59
CA LEU A 110 14.90 -1.34 5.35
C LEU A 110 16.20 -1.33 4.55
N LEU A 111 16.32 -0.45 3.56
CA LEU A 111 17.54 -0.27 2.79
C LEU A 111 18.69 0.25 3.66
N ILE A 112 18.49 1.35 4.40
CA ILE A 112 19.50 1.94 5.28
C ILE A 112 19.96 0.93 6.34
N LEU A 113 19.02 0.29 7.03
CA LEU A 113 19.34 -0.68 8.08
C LEU A 113 20.09 -1.89 7.51
N SER A 114 19.74 -2.34 6.30
CA SER A 114 20.48 -3.42 5.64
C SER A 114 21.91 -3.02 5.27
N ILE A 115 22.13 -1.76 4.87
CA ILE A 115 23.48 -1.23 4.65
C ILE A 115 24.26 -1.18 5.98
N LEU A 116 23.64 -0.69 7.06
CA LEU A 116 24.28 -0.60 8.37
C LEU A 116 24.69 -1.96 8.93
N VAL A 117 23.87 -3.01 8.74
CA VAL A 117 24.27 -4.37 9.13
C VAL A 117 25.44 -4.86 8.28
N ARG A 118 25.43 -4.64 6.97
CA ARG A 118 26.56 -5.02 6.09
C ARG A 118 27.86 -4.28 6.45
N CYS A 119 27.77 -3.06 6.96
CA CYS A 119 28.93 -2.30 7.46
C CYS A 119 29.40 -2.75 8.85
N GLY A 120 28.76 -3.74 9.48
CA GLY A 120 29.10 -4.21 10.82
C GLY A 120 28.74 -3.24 11.96
N VAL A 121 27.94 -2.21 11.67
CA VAL A 121 27.51 -1.22 12.67
C VAL A 121 26.40 -1.78 13.57
N LEU A 122 25.57 -2.67 13.02
CA LEU A 122 24.39 -3.20 13.68
C LEU A 122 24.32 -4.72 13.52
N SER A 123 23.85 -5.44 14.56
CA SER A 123 23.51 -6.87 14.43
C SER A 123 22.15 -7.06 13.74
N GLU A 124 21.90 -8.26 13.19
CA GLU A 124 20.61 -8.59 12.57
C GLU A 124 19.43 -8.49 13.56
N GLN A 125 19.65 -8.83 14.83
CA GLN A 125 18.63 -8.70 15.87
C GLN A 125 18.35 -7.22 16.18
N GLN A 126 19.41 -6.39 16.26
CA GLN A 126 19.27 -4.95 16.47
C GLN A 126 18.56 -4.28 15.30
N LYS A 127 18.83 -4.70 14.06
CA LYS A 127 18.10 -4.23 12.86
C LYS A 127 16.60 -4.47 12.98
N LYS A 128 16.18 -5.67 13.38
CA LYS A 128 14.75 -5.99 13.55
C LYS A 128 14.10 -5.12 14.62
N LEU A 129 14.77 -4.93 15.76
CA LEU A 129 14.25 -4.09 16.85
C LEU A 129 14.17 -2.62 16.44
N LEU A 130 15.25 -2.08 15.86
CA LEU A 130 15.31 -0.69 15.41
C LEU A 130 14.29 -0.42 14.32
N PHE A 131 14.12 -1.33 13.37
CA PHE A 131 13.07 -1.25 12.35
C PHE A 131 11.68 -1.15 12.98
N ALA A 132 11.35 -2.04 13.94
CA ALA A 132 10.04 -2.01 14.61
C ALA A 132 9.78 -0.69 15.36
N ILE A 133 10.80 -0.15 16.04
CA ILE A 133 10.72 1.15 16.73
C ILE A 133 10.49 2.28 15.73
N LEU A 134 11.28 2.33 14.66
CA LEU A 134 11.19 3.38 13.64
C LEU A 134 9.82 3.37 12.94
N VAL A 135 9.31 2.19 12.57
CA VAL A 135 7.95 2.06 12.02
C VAL A 135 6.91 2.59 12.99
N THR A 136 7.01 2.26 14.28
CA THR A 136 6.08 2.75 15.31
C THR A 136 6.14 4.28 15.44
N LEU A 137 7.34 4.85 15.44
CA LEU A 137 7.55 6.30 15.51
C LEU A 137 7.01 7.02 14.27
N GLU A 138 7.06 6.40 13.10
CA GLU A 138 6.51 6.96 11.86
C GLU A 138 4.98 6.82 11.75
N CYS A 139 4.42 5.74 12.30
CA CYS A 139 2.97 5.57 12.35
C CYS A 139 2.28 6.70 13.13
N LEU A 140 2.94 7.29 14.13
CA LEU A 140 2.40 8.38 14.94
C LEU A 140 2.10 9.67 14.12
N PRO A 141 3.07 10.30 13.44
CA PRO A 141 2.79 11.47 12.60
C PRO A 141 1.87 11.13 11.43
N ILE A 142 1.94 9.91 10.88
CA ILE A 142 1.00 9.46 9.83
C ILE A 142 -0.43 9.42 10.38
N ALA A 143 -0.63 8.92 11.60
CA ALA A 143 -1.94 8.92 12.26
C ALA A 143 -2.46 10.35 12.48
N VAL A 144 -1.60 11.28 12.90
CA VAL A 144 -1.96 12.70 13.05
C VAL A 144 -2.34 13.33 11.70
N ILE A 145 -1.57 13.07 10.65
CA ILE A 145 -1.88 13.55 9.29
C ILE A 145 -3.21 12.96 8.83
N ASN A 146 -3.45 11.67 9.06
CA ASN A 146 -4.71 11.02 8.71
C ASN A 146 -5.90 11.60 9.47
N LEU A 147 -5.78 11.85 10.78
CA LEU A 147 -6.84 12.50 11.56
C LEU A 147 -7.20 13.87 10.99
N LYS A 148 -6.20 14.66 10.57
CA LYS A 148 -6.43 15.97 9.95
C LYS A 148 -6.97 15.86 8.52
N ALA A 149 -6.47 14.91 7.74
CA ALA A 149 -6.86 14.71 6.35
C ALA A 149 -8.30 14.16 6.23
N TRP A 150 -8.78 13.43 7.24
CA TRP A 150 -10.10 12.82 7.30
C TRP A 150 -11.00 13.49 8.36
N ASP A 151 -10.98 14.82 8.44
CA ASP A 151 -11.86 15.56 9.33
C ASP A 151 -13.35 15.31 9.02
N ALA A 152 -14.10 14.77 9.98
CA ALA A 152 -15.54 14.51 9.88
C ALA A 152 -16.37 15.79 9.66
N LYS A 153 -15.82 16.97 9.96
CA LYS A 153 -16.51 18.25 9.77
C LYS A 153 -16.43 18.78 8.33
N SER A 154 -15.62 18.17 7.48
CA SER A 154 -15.43 18.59 6.09
C SER A 154 -16.73 18.53 5.27
N HIS A 155 -16.88 19.44 4.31
CA HIS A 155 -18.09 19.60 3.51
C HIS A 155 -18.47 18.34 2.74
N TRP A 156 -17.47 17.57 2.27
CA TRP A 156 -17.70 16.30 1.58
C TRP A 156 -18.32 15.22 2.47
N ALA A 157 -18.19 15.32 3.80
CA ALA A 157 -18.79 14.38 4.74
C ALA A 157 -20.23 14.74 5.13
N ARG A 158 -20.62 16.02 4.98
CA ARG A 158 -21.95 16.52 5.37
C ARG A 158 -23.01 16.40 4.29
N GLU A 159 -22.59 16.41 3.02
CA GLU A 159 -23.50 16.18 1.89
C GLU A 159 -23.11 14.89 1.19
N PRO A 160 -23.74 13.75 1.52
CA PRO A 160 -23.64 12.60 0.65
C PRO A 160 -24.34 12.98 -0.66
N GLU A 161 -23.57 13.22 -1.71
CA GLU A 161 -24.08 13.50 -3.05
C GLU A 161 -25.00 12.36 -3.54
N TRP A 162 -24.79 11.13 -3.03
CA TRP A 162 -25.63 9.95 -3.19
C TRP A 162 -26.99 10.01 -2.48
N SER A 163 -27.16 10.92 -1.51
CA SER A 163 -28.42 11.15 -0.78
C SER A 163 -29.31 12.17 -1.47
N ARG A 164 -28.87 12.79 -2.57
CA ARG A 164 -29.78 13.50 -3.46
C ARG A 164 -30.51 12.43 -4.27
N PRO A 165 -31.79 12.13 -4.01
CA PRO A 165 -32.58 11.40 -4.99
C PRO A 165 -32.40 12.13 -6.31
N SER A 166 -32.04 11.41 -7.37
CA SER A 166 -32.06 11.92 -8.73
C SER A 166 -33.51 12.24 -9.10
N ILE A 167 -34.03 13.34 -8.57
CA ILE A 167 -35.38 13.80 -8.80
C ILE A 167 -35.40 14.37 -10.22
N VAL A 168 -35.91 13.50 -11.09
CA VAL A 168 -36.84 13.76 -12.18
C VAL A 168 -36.27 14.62 -13.30
N VAL A 169 -35.73 13.91 -14.30
CA VAL A 169 -35.82 14.36 -15.69
C VAL A 169 -37.28 14.69 -15.95
N ASP A 170 -37.56 15.98 -16.16
CA ASP A 170 -38.87 16.54 -16.43
C ASP A 170 -39.62 15.72 -17.48
N ALA A 171 -40.64 15.00 -17.01
CA ALA A 171 -41.76 14.58 -17.83
C ALA A 171 -42.62 15.82 -18.17
N LYS A 172 -42.11 16.73 -19.01
CA LYS A 172 -42.96 17.52 -19.91
C LYS A 172 -43.20 16.61 -21.12
N GLY A 173 -44.25 15.80 -21.18
CA GLY A 173 -45.64 16.25 -21.08
C GLY A 173 -45.89 17.19 -22.27
N SER A 174 -46.00 16.65 -23.49
CA SER A 174 -47.29 16.22 -24.07
C SER A 174 -48.33 17.33 -24.04
N GLY A 175 -48.49 17.99 -25.19
CA GLY A 175 -49.52 18.99 -25.50
C GLY A 175 -49.12 19.59 -26.85
N GLY A 176 -49.59 19.13 -28.01
CA GLY A 176 -50.95 18.74 -28.30
C GLY A 176 -51.73 19.97 -28.73
N THR A 177 -51.52 20.47 -29.95
CA THR A 177 -52.49 21.31 -30.67
C THR A 177 -52.42 21.01 -32.15
N SER A 178 -53.21 20.02 -32.54
CA SER A 178 -53.93 20.00 -33.81
C SER A 178 -54.83 21.23 -33.89
N LYS A 179 -54.86 21.93 -35.03
CA LYS A 179 -56.05 22.56 -35.61
C LYS A 179 -55.74 23.11 -37.01
N HIS A 180 -56.47 22.51 -37.97
CA HIS A 180 -56.98 23.00 -39.26
C HIS A 180 -56.03 23.63 -40.27
#